data_AF-A0A351TRS7-F1
#
_entry.id   AF-A0A351TRS7-F1
#
_cell.length_a   1.000
_cell.length_b   1.000
_cell.length_c   1.000
_cell.angle_alpha   90.00
_cell.angle_beta   90.00
_cell.angle_gamma   90.00
#
_symmetry.space_group_name_H-M   'P 1'
#
loop_
_entity.id
_entity.type
_entity.pdbx_description
1 polymer ?
#
loop_
_entity_poly.entity_id
_entity_poly.type
_entity_poly.pdbx_seq_one_letter_code
_entity_poly.pdbx_strand_id
1 'polypeptide(L)'
;MEKIKSFDLDRWSEPDEQRRVKHIGMADAKETFEKLEAHLRDKGMLPDEYFEYSMDLRTRQKELPDFDFALCVPNFGASEGIYLDIDLIYSVEDGGQKSLRFATGKTLQEGADAFFRMARVAAECSLMLNGRGRVYEKHNVELVLTEEEAETLASLTKALQEPSADMAEEEEAER
;
A
#
# COMPACT_ATOMS: atom_id res chain seq x y z
N MET A 1 -16.97 -6.15 4.46
CA MET A 1 -16.34 -5.59 3.24
C MET A 1 -15.54 -4.38 3.65
N GLU A 2 -14.27 -4.34 3.31
CA GLU A 2 -13.39 -3.21 3.61
C GLU A 2 -13.66 -2.12 2.56
N LYS A 3 -13.89 -0.88 3.00
CA LYS A 3 -13.97 0.28 2.11
C LYS A 3 -12.61 0.98 2.12
N ILE A 4 -11.98 1.08 0.96
CA ILE A 4 -10.70 1.75 0.80
C ILE A 4 -10.96 3.10 0.14
N LYS A 5 -10.65 4.18 0.84
CA LYS A 5 -10.64 5.52 0.25
C LYS A 5 -9.21 5.83 -0.21
N SER A 6 -9.02 6.01 -1.51
CA SER A 6 -7.74 6.46 -2.09
C SER A 6 -7.45 7.92 -1.72
N PHE A 7 -6.22 8.39 -1.96
CA PHE A 7 -5.83 9.74 -1.56
C PHE A 7 -6.51 10.82 -2.41
N ASP A 8 -7.01 11.85 -1.74
CA ASP A 8 -7.45 13.10 -2.35
C ASP A 8 -6.21 13.91 -2.73
N LEU A 9 -5.75 13.78 -3.98
CA LEU A 9 -4.52 14.42 -4.47
C LEU A 9 -4.80 15.71 -5.24
N ASP A 10 -5.97 15.84 -5.87
CA ASP A 10 -6.38 17.05 -6.56
C ASP A 10 -6.87 18.11 -5.58
N ARG A 11 -6.43 19.35 -5.73
CA ARG A 11 -6.98 20.49 -5.01
C ARG A 11 -7.89 21.28 -5.93
N TRP A 12 -9.10 21.51 -5.45
CA TRP A 12 -10.15 22.22 -6.17
C TRP A 12 -10.45 23.55 -5.48
N SER A 13 -10.79 24.57 -6.25
CA SER A 13 -11.30 25.83 -5.72
C SER A 13 -12.66 25.63 -5.02
N GLU A 14 -13.06 26.60 -4.21
CA GLU A 14 -14.46 26.71 -3.84
C GLU A 14 -15.34 26.86 -5.10
N PRO A 15 -16.59 26.37 -5.05
CA PRO A 15 -17.52 26.55 -6.17
C PRO A 15 -17.80 28.02 -6.43
N ASP A 16 -17.73 28.45 -7.69
CA ASP A 16 -18.16 29.79 -8.07
C ASP A 16 -19.70 29.95 -7.99
N GLU A 17 -20.22 31.14 -8.32
CA GLU A 17 -21.66 31.43 -8.32
C GLU A 17 -22.48 30.47 -9.20
N GLN A 18 -21.84 29.80 -10.16
CA GLN A 18 -22.44 28.83 -11.07
C GLN A 18 -22.18 27.38 -10.63
N ARG A 19 -21.68 27.18 -9.40
CA ARG A 19 -21.28 25.90 -8.79
C ARG A 19 -20.19 25.15 -9.55
N ARG A 20 -19.32 25.87 -10.26
CA ARG A 20 -18.17 25.28 -10.95
C ARG A 20 -16.95 25.34 -10.05
N VAL A 21 -16.16 24.27 -10.05
CA VAL A 21 -14.86 24.22 -9.38
C VAL A 21 -13.75 24.21 -10.42
N LYS A 22 -12.59 24.77 -10.07
CA LYS A 22 -11.39 24.75 -10.90
C LYS A 22 -10.31 23.93 -10.21
N HIS A 23 -9.52 23.18 -10.99
CA HIS A 23 -8.31 22.56 -10.48
C HIS A 23 -7.30 23.66 -10.18
N ILE A 24 -6.83 23.76 -8.93
CA ILE A 24 -5.96 24.83 -8.46
C ILE A 24 -4.56 24.36 -8.06
N GLY A 25 -4.29 23.05 -8.12
CA GLY A 25 -3.00 22.47 -7.81
C GLY A 25 -3.15 21.07 -7.23
N MET A 26 -2.04 20.50 -6.81
CA MET A 26 -2.00 19.14 -6.27
C MET A 26 -1.69 19.16 -4.77
N ALA A 27 -1.90 18.03 -4.11
CA ALA A 27 -1.51 17.82 -2.72
C ALA A 27 -0.01 18.04 -2.53
N ASP A 28 0.38 18.38 -1.30
CA ASP A 28 1.78 18.49 -0.92
C ASP A 28 2.48 17.14 -1.12
N ALA A 29 3.61 17.16 -1.80
CA ALA A 29 4.32 15.95 -2.19
C ALA A 29 4.88 15.19 -0.98
N LYS A 30 5.44 15.93 -0.01
CA LYS A 30 6.02 15.33 1.18
C LYS A 30 4.93 14.81 2.12
N GLU A 31 3.87 15.58 2.34
CA GLU A 31 2.73 15.09 3.14
C GLU A 31 2.07 13.87 2.48
N THR A 32 2.02 13.82 1.15
CA THR A 32 1.49 12.64 0.43
C THR A 32 2.39 11.43 0.63
N PHE A 33 3.71 11.60 0.60
CA PHE A 33 4.65 10.53 0.90
C PHE A 33 4.48 10.03 2.35
N GLU A 34 4.44 10.93 3.34
CA GLU A 34 4.26 10.59 4.75
C GLU A 34 2.93 9.86 4.99
N LYS A 35 1.86 10.26 4.30
CA LYS A 35 0.57 9.56 4.31
C LYS A 35 0.67 8.16 3.70
N LEU A 36 1.38 8.01 2.58
CA LEU A 36 1.59 6.71 1.94
C LEU A 36 2.40 5.77 2.85
N GLU A 37 3.48 6.27 3.44
CA GLU A 37 4.31 5.52 4.38
C GLU A 37 3.49 5.06 5.60
N ALA A 38 2.71 5.97 6.20
CA ALA A 38 1.85 5.64 7.34
C ALA A 38 0.80 4.59 6.97
N HIS A 39 0.19 4.69 5.79
CA HIS A 39 -0.78 3.72 5.28
C HIS A 39 -0.16 2.33 5.10
N LEU A 40 1.03 2.25 4.49
CA LEU A 40 1.74 0.98 4.33
C LEU A 40 2.13 0.38 5.69
N ARG A 41 2.57 1.22 6.63
CA ARG A 41 2.93 0.81 7.98
C ARG A 41 1.75 0.24 8.76
N ASP A 42 0.60 0.91 8.72
CA ASP A 42 -0.64 0.45 9.37
C ASP A 42 -1.10 -0.91 8.83
N LYS A 43 -0.88 -1.16 7.53
CA LYS A 43 -1.20 -2.43 6.87
C LYS A 43 -0.13 -3.51 7.02
N GLY A 44 0.99 -3.25 7.69
CA GLY A 44 2.13 -4.18 7.78
C GLY A 44 2.78 -4.45 6.42
N MET A 45 2.70 -3.49 5.50
CA MET A 45 3.19 -3.58 4.11
C MET A 45 4.36 -2.65 3.83
N LEU A 46 4.91 -1.98 4.84
CA LEU A 46 6.07 -1.13 4.66
C LEU A 46 7.29 -1.99 4.30
N PRO A 47 8.06 -1.66 3.24
CA PRO A 47 9.33 -2.32 2.96
C PRO A 47 10.25 -2.29 4.20
N ASP A 48 10.88 -3.43 4.49
CA ASP A 48 11.58 -3.68 5.76
C ASP A 48 12.99 -3.07 5.82
N GLU A 49 13.64 -2.88 4.67
CA GLU A 49 14.96 -2.25 4.60
C GLU A 49 14.85 -0.72 4.62
N TYR A 50 14.14 -0.14 3.64
CA TYR A 50 13.81 1.28 3.65
C TYR A 50 12.61 1.61 2.74
N PHE A 51 11.99 2.75 3.01
CA PHE A 51 11.04 3.41 2.11
C PHE A 51 11.38 4.89 2.09
N GLU A 52 11.93 5.38 0.97
CA GLU A 52 12.55 6.70 0.89
C GLU A 52 11.79 7.62 -0.07
N TYR A 53 11.64 8.87 0.35
CA TYR A 53 11.14 9.95 -0.49
C TYR A 53 12.22 10.41 -1.46
N SER A 54 11.92 10.35 -2.76
CA SER A 54 12.91 10.56 -3.82
C SER A 54 12.67 11.80 -4.67
N MET A 55 11.58 12.53 -4.43
CA MET A 55 11.36 13.81 -5.13
C MET A 55 12.44 14.80 -4.73
N ASP A 56 13.17 15.24 -5.75
CA ASP A 56 14.40 16.00 -5.62
C ASP A 56 14.18 17.35 -4.90
N LEU A 57 14.90 17.55 -3.79
CA LEU A 57 15.01 18.82 -3.06
C LEU A 57 15.39 20.00 -3.98
N ARG A 58 16.03 19.73 -5.14
CA ARG A 58 16.40 20.75 -6.14
C ARG A 58 15.20 21.35 -6.87
N THR A 59 14.10 20.61 -7.03
CA THR A 59 12.89 21.13 -7.70
C THR A 59 12.17 22.19 -6.86
N ARG A 60 12.40 22.21 -5.53
CA ARG A 60 11.62 23.00 -4.54
C ARG A 60 10.10 22.88 -4.73
N GLN A 61 9.63 21.85 -5.42
CA GLN A 61 8.22 21.63 -5.65
C GLN A 61 7.63 21.12 -4.35
N LYS A 62 6.82 21.99 -3.74
CA LYS A 62 6.05 21.67 -2.54
C LYS A 62 4.90 20.72 -2.88
N GLU A 63 4.28 20.91 -4.03
CA GLU A 63 3.15 20.13 -4.52
C GLU A 63 3.63 19.03 -5.47
N LEU A 64 2.83 17.97 -5.59
CA LEU A 64 3.01 16.97 -6.64
C LEU A 64 2.90 17.63 -8.02
N PRO A 65 3.60 17.13 -9.05
CA PRO A 65 3.27 17.51 -10.42
C PRO A 65 1.82 17.12 -10.75
N ASP A 66 1.19 17.81 -11.69
CA ASP A 66 -0.10 17.35 -12.24
C ASP A 66 0.18 16.11 -13.11
N PHE A 67 0.17 14.94 -12.46
CA PHE A 67 0.59 13.67 -13.05
C PHE A 67 -0.60 12.87 -13.55
N ASP A 68 -0.44 12.22 -14.70
CA ASP A 68 -1.48 11.41 -15.33
C ASP A 68 -1.75 10.13 -14.52
N PHE A 69 -0.69 9.42 -14.13
CA PHE A 69 -0.74 8.25 -13.28
C PHE A 69 0.58 7.98 -12.55
N ALA A 70 0.50 7.32 -11.40
CA ALA A 70 1.63 6.77 -10.67
C ALA A 70 1.91 5.34 -11.14
N LEU A 71 3.15 5.10 -11.56
CA LEU A 71 3.67 3.81 -11.95
C LEU A 71 4.44 3.20 -10.78
N CYS A 72 3.91 2.12 -10.19
CA CYS A 72 4.51 1.41 -9.05
C CYS A 72 5.04 0.06 -9.53
N VAL A 73 6.36 -0.15 -9.52
CA VAL A 73 7.00 -1.31 -10.15
C VAL A 73 7.91 -2.02 -9.16
N PRO A 74 7.61 -3.27 -8.78
CA PRO A 74 8.59 -4.12 -8.11
C PRO A 74 9.64 -4.60 -9.12
N ASN A 75 10.91 -4.62 -8.73
CA ASN A 75 12.00 -5.10 -9.59
C ASN A 75 13.09 -5.83 -8.79
N PHE A 76 13.73 -6.82 -9.43
CA PHE A 76 14.83 -7.57 -8.83
C PHE A 76 16.09 -6.71 -8.78
N GLY A 77 16.68 -6.59 -7.59
CA GLY A 77 17.96 -5.94 -7.33
C GLY A 77 19.17 -6.84 -7.51
N ALA A 78 19.04 -7.95 -8.24
CA ALA A 78 20.01 -9.06 -8.23
C ALA A 78 20.27 -9.56 -6.80
N SER A 79 21.47 -9.32 -6.24
CA SER A 79 21.86 -9.73 -4.88
C SER A 79 21.56 -8.68 -3.80
N GLU A 80 20.75 -7.68 -4.13
CA GLU A 80 20.36 -6.61 -3.21
C GLU A 80 18.91 -6.73 -2.72
N GLY A 81 18.23 -7.84 -3.03
CA GLY A 81 16.82 -8.04 -2.71
C GLY A 81 15.88 -7.47 -3.78
N ILE A 82 14.69 -7.02 -3.37
CA ILE A 82 13.65 -6.50 -4.27
C ILE A 82 13.43 -5.01 -4.01
N TYR A 83 13.43 -4.23 -5.08
CA TYR A 83 13.12 -2.80 -5.06
C TYR A 83 11.67 -2.56 -5.46
N LEU A 84 11.09 -1.47 -4.97
CA LEU A 84 9.86 -0.87 -5.45
C LEU A 84 10.15 0.55 -5.89
N ASP A 85 10.07 0.81 -7.18
CA ASP A 85 10.13 2.17 -7.72
C ASP A 85 8.72 2.72 -7.91
N ILE A 86 8.50 3.94 -7.42
CA ILE A 86 7.26 4.70 -7.64
C ILE A 86 7.60 5.95 -8.42
N ASP A 87 7.10 6.02 -9.64
CA ASP A 87 7.28 7.13 -10.58
C ASP A 87 5.95 7.81 -10.88
N LEU A 88 5.95 9.14 -10.92
CA LEU A 88 4.81 9.92 -11.38
C LEU A 88 5.00 10.25 -12.85
N ILE A 89 4.12 9.74 -13.70
CA ILE A 89 4.14 9.97 -15.13
C ILE A 89 3.24 11.15 -15.46
N TYR A 90 3.79 12.15 -16.14
CA TYR A 90 3.04 13.35 -16.53
C TYR A 90 3.37 13.77 -17.96
N SER A 91 2.34 14.21 -18.66
CA SER A 91 2.44 14.73 -20.02
C SER A 91 3.06 16.12 -20.02
N VAL A 92 3.85 16.40 -21.05
CA VAL A 92 4.42 17.74 -21.32
C VAL A 92 3.78 18.34 -22.57
N GLU A 93 3.82 19.68 -22.68
CA GLU A 93 3.11 20.42 -23.73
C GLU A 93 3.49 20.03 -25.17
N ASP A 94 4.67 19.46 -25.39
CA ASP A 94 5.16 18.97 -26.68
C ASP A 94 4.63 17.57 -27.07
N GLY A 95 3.76 16.97 -26.24
CA GLY A 95 3.19 15.64 -26.44
C GLY A 95 4.09 14.50 -25.94
N GLY A 96 5.23 14.81 -25.32
CA GLY A 96 6.05 13.82 -24.62
C GLY A 96 5.49 13.42 -23.25
N GLN A 97 6.08 12.38 -22.67
CA GLN A 97 5.86 12.01 -21.27
C GLN A 97 7.17 12.15 -20.50
N LYS A 98 7.06 12.67 -19.27
CA LYS A 98 8.15 12.69 -18.31
C LYS A 98 7.79 11.82 -17.11
N SER A 99 8.83 11.26 -16.50
CA SER A 99 8.74 10.54 -15.24
C SER A 99 9.44 11.37 -14.16
N LEU A 100 8.82 11.45 -12.98
CA LEU A 100 9.42 11.97 -11.77
C LEU A 100 9.45 10.86 -10.72
N ARG A 101 10.64 10.52 -10.24
CA ARG A 101 10.77 9.56 -9.14
C ARG A 101 10.17 10.14 -7.86
N PHE A 102 9.18 9.44 -7.31
CA PHE A 102 8.46 9.85 -6.12
C PHE A 102 9.00 9.18 -4.87
N ALA A 103 9.14 7.86 -4.90
CA ALA A 103 9.64 7.09 -3.78
C ALA A 103 10.31 5.80 -4.25
N THR A 104 11.22 5.29 -3.42
CA THR A 104 11.82 3.97 -3.59
C THR A 104 11.70 3.17 -2.29
N GLY A 105 11.15 1.96 -2.39
CA GLY A 105 11.13 0.96 -1.33
C GLY A 105 12.13 -0.15 -1.58
N LYS A 106 12.61 -0.78 -0.51
CA LYS A 106 13.51 -1.94 -0.61
C LYS A 106 13.21 -2.97 0.47
N THR A 107 13.37 -4.23 0.09
CA THR A 107 13.56 -5.35 1.01
C THR A 107 14.84 -6.08 0.67
N LEU A 108 15.56 -6.58 1.68
CA LEU A 108 16.72 -7.46 1.49
C LEU A 108 16.32 -8.91 1.21
N GLN A 109 15.04 -9.25 1.36
CA GLN A 109 14.55 -10.58 1.04
C GLN A 109 14.62 -10.82 -0.47
N GLU A 110 14.96 -12.04 -0.85
CA GLU A 110 15.12 -12.45 -2.25
C GLU A 110 14.07 -13.50 -2.66
N GLY A 111 13.98 -13.77 -3.96
CA GLY A 111 13.12 -14.83 -4.50
C GLY A 111 11.69 -14.40 -4.80
N ALA A 112 10.88 -15.39 -5.20
CA ALA A 112 9.53 -15.16 -5.71
C ALA A 112 8.59 -14.60 -4.64
N ASP A 113 8.64 -15.12 -3.42
CA ASP A 113 7.75 -14.69 -2.34
C ASP A 113 7.99 -13.24 -1.94
N ALA A 114 9.26 -12.82 -1.87
CA ALA A 114 9.63 -11.43 -1.63
C ALA A 114 9.13 -10.53 -2.76
N PHE A 115 9.26 -10.98 -4.02
CA PHE A 115 8.73 -10.26 -5.17
C PHE A 115 7.21 -10.12 -5.13
N PHE A 116 6.47 -11.18 -4.80
CA PHE A 116 5.01 -11.13 -4.69
C PHE A 116 4.54 -10.25 -3.53
N ARG A 117 5.23 -10.30 -2.38
CA ARG A 117 5.00 -9.36 -1.29
C ARG A 117 5.19 -7.92 -1.78
N MET A 118 6.31 -7.61 -2.44
CA MET A 118 6.57 -6.28 -2.96
C MET A 118 5.56 -5.87 -4.06
N ALA A 119 5.12 -6.79 -4.91
CA ALA A 119 4.08 -6.54 -5.92
C ALA A 119 2.74 -6.17 -5.27
N ARG A 120 2.41 -6.77 -4.12
CA ARG A 120 1.24 -6.38 -3.33
C ARG A 120 1.40 -4.97 -2.75
N VAL A 121 2.58 -4.62 -2.24
CA VAL A 121 2.89 -3.23 -1.82
C VAL A 121 2.71 -2.27 -2.99
N ALA A 122 3.24 -2.60 -4.17
CA ALA A 122 3.11 -1.80 -5.39
C ALA A 122 1.64 -1.59 -5.80
N ALA A 123 0.81 -2.64 -5.71
CA ALA A 123 -0.62 -2.57 -5.99
C ALA A 123 -1.36 -1.65 -5.01
N GLU A 124 -1.02 -1.71 -3.72
CA GLU A 124 -1.58 -0.84 -2.70
C GLU A 124 -1.18 0.63 -2.95
N CYS A 125 0.10 0.90 -3.23
CA CYS A 125 0.56 2.25 -3.63
C CYS A 125 -0.16 2.77 -4.86
N SER A 126 -0.32 1.94 -5.90
CA SER A 126 -1.02 2.30 -7.11
C SER A 126 -2.49 2.64 -6.84
N LEU A 127 -3.18 1.83 -6.03
CA LEU A 127 -4.57 2.09 -5.63
C LEU A 127 -4.70 3.44 -4.92
N MET A 128 -3.79 3.72 -3.99
CA MET A 128 -3.84 4.94 -3.19
C MET A 128 -3.53 6.21 -4.00
N LEU A 129 -2.56 6.15 -4.92
CA LEU A 129 -2.12 7.29 -5.72
C LEU A 129 -3.00 7.54 -6.95
N ASN A 130 -3.44 6.48 -7.63
CA ASN A 130 -4.21 6.61 -8.88
C ASN A 130 -5.73 6.77 -8.65
N GLY A 131 -6.22 6.47 -7.44
CA GLY A 131 -7.65 6.49 -7.16
C GLY A 131 -8.26 7.90 -7.05
N ARG A 132 -7.44 8.94 -6.83
CA ARG A 132 -7.86 10.36 -6.78
C ARG A 132 -9.14 10.60 -5.95
N GLY A 133 -9.11 10.15 -4.70
CA GLY A 133 -10.18 10.37 -3.71
C GLY A 133 -11.36 9.39 -3.77
N ARG A 134 -11.36 8.48 -4.75
CA ARG A 134 -12.42 7.48 -4.92
C ARG A 134 -12.42 6.46 -3.78
N VAL A 135 -13.62 5.95 -3.50
CA VAL A 135 -13.86 4.85 -2.56
C VAL A 135 -14.07 3.57 -3.35
N TYR A 136 -13.33 2.53 -2.99
CA TYR A 136 -13.39 1.21 -3.58
C TYR A 136 -13.87 0.20 -2.53
N GLU A 137 -14.69 -0.75 -2.97
CA GLU A 137 -15.16 -1.83 -2.12
C GLU A 137 -14.34 -3.10 -2.37
N LYS A 138 -13.70 -3.57 -1.30
CA LYS A 138 -12.87 -4.76 -1.33
C LYS A 138 -13.66 -5.92 -0.73
N HIS A 139 -13.97 -6.87 -1.61
CA HIS A 139 -14.96 -7.90 -1.34
C HIS A 139 -14.34 -9.16 -0.70
N ASN A 140 -13.13 -9.56 -1.09
CA ASN A 140 -12.33 -10.61 -0.44
C ASN A 140 -10.84 -10.45 -0.80
N VAL A 141 -9.94 -10.81 0.12
CA VAL A 141 -8.50 -11.01 -0.16
C VAL A 141 -8.21 -12.48 -0.01
N GLU A 142 -7.53 -13.07 -0.98
CA GLU A 142 -6.94 -14.38 -0.81
C GLU A 142 -5.95 -14.36 0.36
N LEU A 143 -6.19 -15.20 1.37
CA LEU A 143 -5.23 -15.48 2.42
C LEU A 143 -4.28 -16.56 1.88
N VAL A 144 -3.05 -16.18 1.58
CA VAL A 144 -1.98 -17.12 1.20
C VAL A 144 -1.13 -17.34 2.43
N LEU A 145 -1.07 -18.58 2.90
CA LEU A 145 -0.26 -19.01 4.03
C LEU A 145 0.95 -19.78 3.52
N THR A 146 2.08 -19.67 4.21
CA THR A 146 3.16 -20.64 4.06
C THR A 146 2.70 -22.02 4.58
N GLU A 147 3.44 -23.08 4.26
CA GLU A 147 3.15 -24.41 4.83
C GLU A 147 3.21 -24.37 6.36
N GLU A 148 4.22 -23.71 6.94
CA GLU A 148 4.38 -23.56 8.39
C GLU A 148 3.21 -22.77 9.02
N GLU A 149 2.79 -21.67 8.39
CA GLU A 149 1.64 -20.89 8.85
C GLU A 149 0.34 -21.68 8.76
N ALA A 150 0.15 -22.46 7.70
CA ALA A 150 -1.01 -23.32 7.52
C ALA A 150 -1.05 -24.46 8.56
N GLU A 151 0.10 -25.10 8.84
CA GLU A 151 0.25 -26.11 9.88
C GLU A 151 0.00 -25.53 11.27
N THR A 152 0.55 -24.34 11.54
CA THR A 152 0.33 -23.63 12.81
C THR A 152 -1.15 -23.33 13.00
N LEU A 153 -1.81 -22.80 11.97
CA LEU A 153 -3.24 -22.51 12.01
C LEU A 153 -4.08 -23.79 12.22
N ALA A 154 -3.70 -24.89 11.57
CA ALA A 154 -4.34 -26.19 11.74
C ALA A 154 -4.19 -26.70 13.20
N SER A 155 -3.00 -26.55 13.79
CA SER A 155 -2.73 -26.96 15.18
C SER A 155 -3.53 -26.14 16.20
N LEU A 156 -3.59 -24.81 16.01
CA LEU A 156 -4.39 -23.90 16.83
C LEU A 156 -5.88 -24.22 16.75
N THR A 157 -6.37 -24.49 15.54
CA THR A 157 -7.79 -24.84 15.32
C THR A 157 -8.14 -26.14 16.05
N LYS A 158 -7.24 -27.13 16.03
CA LYS A 158 -7.43 -28.40 16.75
C LYS A 158 -7.45 -28.19 18.27
N ALA A 159 -6.50 -27.42 18.81
CA ALA A 159 -6.44 -27.13 20.25
C ALA A 159 -7.68 -26.39 20.78
N LEU A 160 -8.32 -25.56 19.94
CA LEU A 160 -9.56 -24.86 20.28
C LEU A 160 -10.82 -25.75 20.19
N GLN A 161 -10.74 -26.92 19.54
CA GLN A 161 -11.85 -27.85 19.38
C GLN A 161 -11.83 -29.00 20.40
N GLU A 162 -10.70 -29.22 21.09
CA GLU A 162 -10.64 -30.19 22.19
C GLU A 162 -11.32 -29.57 23.43
N PRO A 163 -12.42 -30.16 23.94
CA PRO A 163 -13.03 -29.69 25.18
C PRO A 163 -12.02 -29.82 26.31
N SER A 164 -11.92 -28.81 27.18
CA SER A 164 -11.11 -28.89 28.39
C SER A 164 -11.51 -30.13 29.18
N ALA A 165 -10.63 -31.12 29.23
CA ALA A 165 -10.85 -32.38 29.95
C ALA A 165 -11.07 -32.19 31.46
N ASP A 166 -10.84 -30.98 31.99
CA ASP A 166 -11.04 -30.61 33.40
C ASP A 166 -12.51 -30.49 33.84
N MET A 167 -13.51 -30.60 32.95
CA MET A 167 -14.93 -30.55 33.34
C MET A 167 -15.59 -31.93 33.46
N ALA A 168 -14.87 -33.02 33.18
CA ALA A 168 -15.43 -34.38 33.25
C ALA A 168 -15.11 -35.12 34.57
N GLU A 169 -14.14 -34.67 35.36
CA GLU A 169 -13.80 -35.31 36.63
C GLU A 169 -14.64 -34.80 37.83
N GLU A 170 -15.34 -33.67 37.72
CA GLU A 170 -16.25 -33.21 38.79
C GLU A 170 -17.65 -33.86 38.75
N GLU A 171 -18.13 -34.36 37.60
CA GLU A 171 -19.46 -34.99 37.49
C GLU A 171 -19.48 -36.48 37.86
N GLU A 172 -18.33 -37.17 37.88
CA GLU A 172 -18.22 -38.56 38.35
C GLU A 172 -17.95 -38.68 39.87
N ALA A 173 -17.58 -37.58 40.53
CA ALA A 173 -17.39 -37.56 41.98
C ALA A 173 -18.67 -37.30 42.80
N GLU A 174 -19.78 -36.93 42.15
CA GLU A 174 -21.09 -36.64 42.79
C GLU A 174 -22.17 -37.73 42.58
N ARG A 175 -21.83 -38.94 42.09
CA ARG A 175 -22.79 -40.06 41.95
C ARG A 175 -22.50 -41.26 42.83
#